data_AF-A0A952QXM0-F1
#
_entry.id   AF-A0A952QXM0-F1
#
_cell.length_a   1.000
_cell.length_b   1.000
_cell.length_c   1.000
_cell.angle_alpha   90.00
_cell.angle_beta   90.00
_cell.angle_gamma   90.00
#
_symmetry.space_group_name_H-M   'P 1'
#
loop_
_entity.id
_entity.type
_entity.pdbx_description
1 polymer ?
#
loop_
_entity_poly.entity_id
_entity_poly.type
_entity_poly.pdbx_seq_one_letter_code
_entity_poly.pdbx_strand_id
1 'polypeptide(L)'
;MGRIGPIGIPELLIILALVLLIFGPKRLPEMAKGLGQSVREFRKGLRDMKKDLDDESDDGRTPGGAATPVAAASAGAPSANVSKAAGSEDAK
;
A
#
# COMPACT_ATOMS: atom_id res chain seq x y z
N MET A 1 40.99 5.72 -12.38
CA MET A 1 40.80 4.26 -12.32
C MET A 1 39.39 4.01 -11.78
N GLY A 2 38.62 3.18 -12.48
CA GLY A 2 37.16 3.26 -12.57
C GLY A 2 36.37 3.06 -11.28
N ARG A 3 35.35 3.90 -11.10
CA ARG A 3 34.25 3.70 -10.15
C ARG A 3 33.36 2.56 -10.67
N ILE A 4 33.74 1.33 -10.38
CA ILE A 4 32.86 0.15 -10.49
C ILE A 4 32.32 -0.10 -9.07
N GLY A 5 31.52 0.84 -8.58
CA GLY A 5 30.58 0.58 -7.51
C GLY A 5 29.24 0.18 -8.16
N PRO A 6 28.37 -0.58 -7.48
CA PRO A 6 27.07 -0.93 -8.03
C PRO A 6 26.39 0.36 -8.48
N ILE A 7 25.95 0.39 -9.74
CA ILE A 7 25.20 1.49 -10.37
C ILE A 7 24.35 2.15 -9.29
N GLY A 8 24.75 3.34 -8.86
CA GLY A 8 24.18 3.95 -7.68
C GLY A 8 22.76 4.41 -7.98
N ILE A 9 22.03 4.73 -6.90
CA ILE A 9 20.82 5.56 -6.99
C ILE A 9 21.03 6.78 -7.93
N PRO A 10 22.16 7.52 -7.90
CA PRO A 10 22.37 8.65 -8.83
C PRO A 10 22.35 8.27 -10.32
N GLU A 11 23.05 7.22 -10.75
CA GLU A 11 23.02 6.79 -12.15
C GLU A 11 21.63 6.32 -12.59
N LEU A 12 20.91 5.61 -11.71
CA LEU A 12 19.54 5.16 -11.98
C LEU A 12 18.57 6.35 -12.12
N LEU A 13 18.72 7.40 -11.29
CA LEU A 13 17.91 8.62 -11.38
C LEU A 13 18.13 9.37 -12.69
N ILE A 14 19.36 9.40 -13.21
CA ILE A 14 19.67 10.04 -14.50
C ILE A 14 18.97 9.30 -15.64
N ILE A 15 19.04 7.97 -15.66
CA ILE A 15 18.37 7.15 -16.67
C ILE A 15 16.85 7.29 -16.55
N LEU A 16 16.33 7.27 -15.32
CA LEU A 16 14.91 7.48 -15.05
C LEU A 16 14.46 8.86 -15.54
N ALA A 17 15.26 9.92 -15.35
CA ALA A 17 14.96 11.26 -15.84
C ALA A 17 14.89 11.31 -17.38
N LEU A 18 15.77 10.61 -18.09
CA LEU A 18 15.72 10.47 -19.55
C LEU A 18 14.44 9.76 -20.02
N VAL A 19 14.07 8.67 -19.36
CA VAL A 19 12.83 7.94 -19.63
C VAL A 19 11.61 8.83 -19.34
N LEU A 20 11.62 9.54 -18.21
CA LEU A 20 10.59 10.50 -17.83
C LEU A 20 10.49 11.67 -18.81
N LEU A 21 11.58 12.06 -19.50
CA LEU A 21 11.53 13.10 -20.51
C LEU A 21 10.83 12.62 -21.79
N ILE A 22 11.07 11.37 -22.18
CA ILE A 22 10.45 10.76 -23.38
C ILE A 22 8.99 10.40 -23.13
N PHE A 23 8.70 9.73 -22.01
CA PHE A 23 7.37 9.23 -21.69
C PHE A 23 6.54 10.22 -20.85
N GLY A 24 7.18 11.11 -20.10
CA GLY A 24 6.53 12.06 -19.20
C GLY A 24 6.33 11.54 -17.77
N PRO A 25 6.42 12.41 -16.74
CA PRO A 25 6.22 12.04 -15.33
C PRO A 25 4.81 11.59 -14.98
N LYS A 26 3.82 11.92 -15.81
CA LYS A 26 2.43 11.48 -15.62
C LYS A 26 2.15 10.09 -16.18
N ARG A 27 2.88 9.64 -17.22
CA ARG A 27 2.60 8.37 -17.90
C ARG A 27 3.12 7.17 -17.13
N LEU A 28 4.30 7.28 -16.52
CA LEU A 28 4.89 6.22 -15.70
C LEU A 28 3.96 5.73 -14.57
N PRO A 29 3.39 6.60 -13.72
CA PRO A 29 2.44 6.17 -12.68
C PRO A 29 1.08 5.75 -13.24
N GLU A 30 0.64 6.32 -14.36
CA GLU A 30 -0.60 5.95 -15.03
C GLU A 30 -0.54 4.51 -15.57
N MET A 31 0.56 4.14 -16.24
CA MET A 31 0.79 2.76 -16.70
C MET A 31 1.05 1.79 -15.55
N ALA A 32 1.80 2.21 -14.52
CA ALA A 32 2.06 1.39 -13.34
C ALA A 32 0.79 1.06 -12.55
N LYS A 33 -0.19 1.98 -12.49
CA LYS A 33 -1.50 1.72 -11.85
C LYS A 33 -2.25 0.58 -12.54
N GLY A 34 -2.36 0.61 -13.86
CA GLY A 34 -3.01 -0.45 -14.64
C GLY A 34 -2.28 -1.79 -14.49
N LEU A 35 -0.96 -1.79 -14.69
CA LEU A 35 -0.14 -3.00 -14.56
C LEU A 35 -0.15 -3.56 -13.13
N GLY A 36 -0.11 -2.69 -12.12
CA GLY A 36 -0.16 -3.07 -10.71
C GLY A 36 -1.49 -3.70 -10.31
N GLN A 37 -2.61 -3.22 -10.87
CA GLN A 37 -3.92 -3.83 -10.65
C GLN A 37 -3.97 -5.24 -11.26
N SER A 38 -3.51 -5.42 -12.50
CA SER A 38 -3.42 -6.74 -13.13
C SER A 38 -2.53 -7.70 -12.36
N VAL A 39 -1.34 -7.27 -11.92
CA VAL A 39 -0.43 -8.08 -11.10
C VAL A 39 -1.05 -8.43 -9.74
N ARG A 40 -1.81 -7.52 -9.14
CA ARG A 40 -2.49 -7.75 -7.86
C ARG A 40 -3.56 -8.83 -7.96
N GLU A 41 -4.39 -8.78 -9.01
CA GLU A 41 -5.41 -9.80 -9.25
C GLU A 41 -4.79 -11.12 -9.66
N PHE A 42 -3.74 -11.11 -10.50
CA PHE A 42 -2.99 -12.31 -10.85
C PHE A 42 -2.38 -12.99 -9.61
N ARG A 43 -1.73 -12.21 -8.74
CA ARG A 43 -1.22 -12.72 -7.45
C ARG A 43 -2.33 -13.19 -6.52
N LYS A 44 -3.54 -12.64 -6.61
CA LYS A 44 -4.69 -13.10 -5.82
C LYS A 44 -5.17 -14.47 -6.30
N GLY A 45 -5.41 -14.62 -7.60
CA GLY A 45 -5.78 -15.91 -8.19
C GLY A 45 -4.74 -17.00 -7.89
N LEU A 46 -3.45 -16.68 -7.98
CA LEU A 46 -2.37 -17.61 -7.62
C LEU A 46 -2.40 -18.05 -6.15
N ARG A 47 -2.76 -17.16 -5.22
CA ARG A 47 -2.85 -17.49 -3.79
C ARG A 47 -4.08 -18.32 -3.47
N ASP A 48 -5.19 -18.01 -4.12
CA ASP A 48 -6.46 -18.71 -3.93
C ASP A 48 -6.32 -20.15 -4.49
N MET A 49 -5.77 -20.30 -5.71
CA MET A 49 -5.44 -21.62 -6.28
C MET A 49 -4.46 -22.42 -5.42
N LYS A 50 -3.46 -21.77 -4.82
CA LYS A 50 -2.54 -22.47 -3.91
C LYS A 50 -3.26 -22.95 -2.65
N LYS A 51 -4.17 -22.15 -2.10
CA LYS A 51 -5.00 -22.56 -0.96
C LYS A 51 -5.89 -23.75 -1.29
N ASP A 52 -6.53 -23.75 -2.45
CA ASP A 52 -7.41 -24.85 -2.87
C ASP A 52 -6.63 -26.17 -3.03
N LEU A 53 -5.35 -26.11 -3.41
CA LEU A 53 -4.47 -27.27 -3.52
C LEU A 53 -3.89 -27.74 -2.17
N ASP A 54 -3.68 -26.82 -1.21
CA ASP A 54 -3.23 -27.15 0.15
C ASP A 54 -4.40 -27.64 1.03
N ASP A 55 -5.64 -27.18 0.82
CA ASP A 55 -6.85 -27.59 1.58
C ASP A 55 -7.35 -29.02 1.23
N GLU A 56 -7.00 -29.57 0.06
CA GLU A 56 -7.35 -30.96 -0.29
C GLU A 56 -6.42 -32.00 0.37
N SER A 57 -5.48 -31.56 1.23
CA SER A 57 -4.54 -32.44 1.94
C SER A 57 -4.49 -32.29 3.47
N ASP A 58 -5.24 -31.39 4.11
CA ASP A 58 -5.18 -31.23 5.57
C ASP A 58 -6.52 -30.82 6.19
N ASP A 59 -7.07 -31.72 7.01
CA ASP A 59 -8.25 -31.50 7.85
C ASP A 59 -7.91 -30.48 8.97
N GLY A 60 -8.40 -29.25 8.82
CA GLY A 60 -8.80 -28.38 9.93
C GLY A 60 -7.70 -27.71 10.78
N ARG A 61 -7.32 -26.47 10.44
CA ARG A 61 -7.31 -25.32 11.37
C ARG A 61 -6.86 -23.99 10.74
N THR A 62 -7.72 -22.99 10.93
CA THR A 62 -7.47 -21.53 11.15
C THR A 62 -8.07 -20.57 10.12
N PRO A 63 -9.11 -19.80 10.49
CA PRO A 63 -9.49 -18.63 9.74
C PRO A 63 -8.54 -17.47 10.09
N GLY A 64 -8.25 -16.63 9.09
CA GLY A 64 -7.95 -15.23 9.37
C GLY A 64 -6.47 -14.84 9.32
N GLY A 65 -5.96 -14.70 8.10
CA GLY A 65 -4.94 -13.71 7.82
C GLY A 65 -5.49 -12.30 8.08
N ALA A 66 -5.46 -11.87 9.33
CA ALA A 66 -5.60 -10.47 9.73
C ALA A 66 -4.19 -9.90 9.96
N ALA A 67 -3.52 -9.50 8.88
CA ALA A 67 -2.44 -8.52 8.96
C ALA A 67 -3.00 -7.17 8.48
N THR A 68 -3.74 -6.56 9.41
CA THR A 68 -3.83 -5.12 9.73
C THR A 68 -3.59 -4.11 8.59
N PRO A 69 -4.58 -3.27 8.23
CA PRO A 69 -4.33 -2.06 7.44
C PRO A 69 -3.60 -1.03 8.31
N VAL A 70 -2.27 -1.06 8.33
CA VAL A 70 -1.45 0.06 8.79
C VAL A 70 -1.17 0.97 7.59
N ALA A 71 -1.25 2.29 7.80
CA ALA A 71 -0.95 3.37 6.85
C ALA A 71 -2.12 4.02 6.09
N ALA A 72 -3.30 4.16 6.72
CA ALA A 72 -4.30 5.16 6.33
C ALA A 72 -4.74 6.00 7.55
N ALA A 73 -3.81 6.61 8.28
CA ALA A 73 -4.10 7.67 9.26
C ALA A 73 -2.82 8.37 9.74
N SER A 74 -2.25 9.25 8.91
CA SER A 74 -1.29 10.26 9.37
C SER A 74 -1.30 11.45 8.40
N ALA A 75 -2.42 12.17 8.37
CA ALA A 75 -2.48 13.56 7.92
C ALA A 75 -3.81 14.20 8.40
N GLY A 76 -3.72 15.01 9.45
CA GLY A 76 -4.46 16.27 9.53
C GLY A 76 -5.90 16.27 10.03
N ALA A 77 -6.03 16.52 11.35
CA ALA A 77 -7.06 17.33 12.02
C ALA A 77 -8.51 16.81 12.15
N PRO A 78 -8.97 16.70 13.41
CA PRO A 78 -10.29 17.20 13.80
C PRO A 78 -10.13 18.47 14.66
N SER A 79 -10.37 19.62 14.02
CA SER A 79 -10.79 20.83 14.73
C SER A 79 -12.31 20.72 14.92
N ALA A 80 -12.77 20.57 16.17
CA ALA A 80 -14.06 21.08 16.68
C ALA A 80 -14.40 20.45 18.05
N ASN A 81 -13.85 21.06 19.10
CA ASN A 81 -14.56 21.49 20.30
C ASN A 81 -15.54 20.50 20.99
N VAL A 82 -15.05 19.84 22.05
CA VAL A 82 -15.89 19.49 23.21
C VAL A 82 -15.19 20.03 24.45
N SER A 83 -15.51 21.29 24.79
CA SER A 83 -15.26 21.84 26.12
C SER A 83 -16.33 22.87 26.41
N LYS A 84 -17.46 22.41 26.95
CA LYS A 84 -18.11 23.09 28.07
C LYS A 84 -19.01 22.13 28.83
N ALA A 85 -18.47 21.68 29.96
CA ALA A 85 -19.21 21.12 31.06
C ALA A 85 -20.07 22.20 31.76
N ALA A 86 -21.02 21.69 32.55
CA ALA A 86 -21.61 22.26 33.77
C ALA A 86 -23.00 22.92 33.68
N GLY A 87 -23.86 22.48 34.62
CA GLY A 87 -25.20 23.00 34.94
C GLY A 87 -26.26 21.90 34.80
N SER A 88 -26.37 20.88 35.65
CA SER A 88 -26.85 20.87 37.06
C SER A 88 -28.19 21.58 37.27
N GLU A 89 -29.29 20.92 36.94
CA GLU A 89 -30.63 21.24 37.42
C GLU A 89 -31.46 19.94 37.44
N ASP A 90 -31.36 19.19 38.54
CA ASP A 90 -32.36 18.20 38.91
C ASP A 90 -32.65 18.34 40.40
N ALA A 91 -33.95 18.42 40.67
CA ALA A 91 -34.56 18.65 41.96
C ALA A 91 -34.21 17.55 42.97
N LYS A 92 -33.92 17.93 44.22
CA LYS A 92 -34.81 17.80 45.39
C LYS A 92 -34.06 18.12 46.68
#